data_AF-A0ABD6A956-F1
#
_entry.id   AF-A0ABD6A956-F1
#
_cell.length_a   1.000
_cell.length_b   1.000
_cell.length_c   1.000
_cell.angle_alpha   90.00
_cell.angle_beta   90.00
_cell.angle_gamma   90.00
#
_symmetry.space_group_name_H-M   'P 1'
#
loop_
_entity.id
_entity.type
_entity.pdbx_description
1 polymer ?
#
loop_
_entity_poly.entity_id
_entity_poly.type
_entity_poly.pdbx_seq_one_letter_code
_entity_poly.pdbx_strand_id
1 'polypeptide(L)'
;MYDVVLGISEPTPSPRIAERAECSPNAAKKHLDRLADMGIVRADRGSRPVRYERNDAYLEWQEASRIAADLSIDEIVERVGRLDAARYPPTVEAARLDVRWFTSGDFSVQYVETAANGARLTCRWDRHPHSHDPRLHFHRPPDGTSVEGLSLGSIHPLDVLSTVLAAVERRVAQRWDAGEE
;
A
#
# COMPACT_ATOMS: atom_id res chain seq x y z
N MET A 1 22.51 0.31 -17.66
CA MET A 1 21.18 0.03 -18.26
C MET A 1 20.23 -0.61 -17.26
N TYR A 2 20.62 -1.71 -16.61
CA TYR A 2 19.79 -2.37 -15.60
C TYR A 2 19.35 -1.38 -14.49
N ASP A 3 20.30 -0.71 -13.83
CA ASP A 3 19.97 0.25 -12.77
C ASP A 3 19.11 1.42 -13.28
N VAL A 4 19.38 1.88 -14.50
CA VAL A 4 18.60 2.96 -15.14
C VAL A 4 17.15 2.54 -15.35
N VAL A 5 16.88 1.32 -15.83
CA VAL A 5 15.50 0.86 -16.08
C VAL A 5 14.76 0.57 -14.77
N LEU A 6 15.48 0.15 -13.72
CA LEU A 6 14.89 -0.01 -12.38
C LEU A 6 14.44 1.33 -11.77
N GLY A 7 14.96 2.46 -12.25
CA GLY A 7 14.48 3.80 -11.89
C GLY A 7 13.34 4.33 -12.75
N ILE A 8 12.81 3.55 -13.70
CA ILE A 8 11.75 3.97 -14.63
C ILE A 8 10.45 3.26 -14.29
N SER A 9 9.64 3.93 -13.47
CA SER A 9 8.30 3.49 -13.07
C SER A 9 7.19 3.87 -14.06
N GLU A 10 7.50 4.67 -15.08
CA GLU A 10 6.54 5.11 -16.11
C GLU A 10 6.94 4.60 -17.51
N PRO A 11 5.98 4.22 -18.38
CA PRO A 11 6.24 3.80 -19.75
C PRO A 11 7.10 4.79 -20.57
N THR A 12 8.38 4.49 -20.73
CA THR A 12 9.37 5.39 -21.30
C THR A 12 9.94 4.85 -22.61
N PRO A 13 10.03 5.65 -23.70
CA PRO A 13 10.56 5.17 -24.96
C PRO A 13 12.08 5.00 -24.90
N SER A 14 12.60 4.00 -25.60
CA SER A 14 14.02 3.64 -25.57
C SER A 14 15.02 4.81 -25.74
N PRO A 15 14.81 5.81 -26.63
CA PRO A 15 15.74 6.96 -26.74
C PRO A 15 15.89 7.76 -25.44
N ARG A 16 14.81 7.94 -24.68
CA ARG A 16 14.86 8.64 -23.38
C ARG A 16 15.59 7.84 -22.32
N ILE A 17 15.45 6.51 -22.35
CA ILE A 17 16.18 5.61 -21.47
C ILE A 17 17.67 5.60 -21.85
N ALA A 18 17.98 5.68 -23.14
CA ALA A 18 19.35 5.72 -23.66
C ALA A 18 20.08 7.00 -23.23
N GLU A 19 19.41 8.16 -23.29
CA GLU A 19 19.91 9.44 -22.77
C GLU A 19 20.32 9.30 -21.29
N ARG A 20 19.44 8.73 -20.45
CA ARG A 20 19.71 8.51 -19.02
C ARG A 20 20.83 7.50 -18.74
N ALA A 21 21.06 6.59 -19.67
CA ALA A 21 22.08 5.56 -19.54
C ALA A 21 23.38 5.87 -20.27
N GLU A 22 23.49 7.08 -20.82
CA GLU A 22 24.66 7.58 -21.55
C GLU A 22 25.10 6.59 -22.65
N CYS A 23 24.12 6.01 -23.37
CA CYS A 23 24.38 5.05 -24.42
C CYS A 23 23.54 5.32 -25.67
N SER A 24 23.84 4.63 -26.77
CA SER A 24 23.09 4.84 -28.02
C SER A 24 21.68 4.26 -27.91
N PRO A 25 20.66 4.85 -28.58
CA PRO A 25 19.30 4.33 -28.58
C PRO A 25 19.20 2.87 -29.05
N ASN A 26 20.02 2.48 -30.03
CA ASN A 26 20.04 1.11 -30.53
C ASN A 26 20.64 0.13 -29.51
N ALA A 27 21.70 0.54 -28.79
CA ALA A 27 22.25 -0.27 -27.69
C ALA A 27 21.23 -0.40 -26.56
N ALA A 28 20.61 0.70 -26.12
CA ALA A 28 19.56 0.69 -25.11
C ALA A 28 18.43 -0.26 -25.48
N LYS A 29 17.89 -0.16 -26.70
CA LYS A 29 16.83 -1.04 -27.19
C LYS A 29 17.21 -2.52 -27.09
N LYS A 30 18.40 -2.93 -27.54
CA LYS A 30 18.86 -4.32 -27.44
C LYS A 30 18.98 -4.83 -26.01
N HIS A 31 19.34 -3.98 -25.07
CA HIS A 31 19.37 -4.36 -23.66
C HIS A 31 17.97 -4.42 -23.06
N LEU A 32 17.10 -3.45 -23.38
CA LEU A 32 15.72 -3.40 -22.90
C LEU A 32 14.89 -4.58 -23.41
N ASP A 33 15.07 -4.98 -24.68
CA ASP A 33 14.40 -6.16 -25.23
C ASP A 33 14.82 -7.43 -24.48
N ARG A 34 16.13 -7.60 -24.17
CA ARG A 34 16.60 -8.73 -23.35
C ARG A 34 16.05 -8.71 -21.93
N LEU A 35 15.98 -7.53 -21.30
CA LEU A 35 15.38 -7.39 -19.98
C LEU A 35 13.88 -7.67 -20.00
N ALA A 36 13.21 -7.36 -21.10
CA ALA A 36 11.81 -7.70 -21.30
C ALA A 36 11.60 -9.20 -21.52
N ASP A 37 12.50 -9.85 -22.26
CA ASP A 37 12.47 -11.31 -22.44
C ASP A 37 12.70 -12.06 -21.11
N MET A 38 13.51 -11.50 -20.21
CA MET A 38 13.71 -12.03 -18.85
C MET A 38 12.57 -11.66 -17.88
N GLY A 39 11.60 -10.84 -18.30
CA GLY A 39 10.47 -10.41 -17.46
C GLY A 39 10.79 -9.30 -16.46
N ILE A 40 12.00 -8.75 -16.45
CA ILE A 40 12.43 -7.64 -15.58
C ILE A 40 11.77 -6.31 -16.01
N VAL A 41 11.49 -6.18 -17.30
CA VAL A 41 10.90 -5.00 -17.93
C VAL A 41 9.64 -5.40 -18.68
N ARG A 42 8.60 -4.57 -18.66
CA ARG A 42 7.47 -4.71 -19.59
C ARG A 42 7.71 -3.83 -20.80
N ALA A 43 7.45 -4.38 -21.98
CA ALA A 43 7.53 -3.65 -23.23
C ALA A 43 6.13 -3.51 -23.84
N ASP A 44 5.63 -2.28 -23.91
CA ASP A 44 4.42 -1.98 -24.68
C ASP A 44 4.78 -1.91 -26.17
N ARG A 45 4.69 -3.06 -26.83
CA ARG A 45 4.94 -3.21 -28.27
C ARG A 45 3.80 -2.65 -29.14
N GLY A 46 2.66 -2.29 -28.56
CA GLY A 46 1.55 -1.63 -29.25
C GLY A 46 1.77 -0.13 -29.44
N SER A 47 2.56 0.49 -28.56
CA SER A 47 2.97 1.89 -28.69
C SER A 47 3.98 2.12 -29.83
N ARG A 48 3.94 3.33 -30.42
CA ARG A 48 4.91 3.80 -31.42
C ARG A 48 5.47 5.16 -30.96
N PRO A 49 6.76 5.26 -30.59
CA PRO A 49 7.74 4.17 -30.43
C PRO A 49 7.44 3.25 -29.24
N VAL A 50 7.99 2.03 -29.26
CA VAL A 50 7.89 1.06 -28.15
C VAL A 50 8.35 1.69 -26.84
N ARG A 51 7.54 1.51 -25.80
CA ARG A 51 7.79 2.00 -24.44
C ARG A 51 8.13 0.85 -23.51
N TYR A 52 9.00 1.14 -22.55
CA TYR A 52 9.49 0.20 -21.57
C TYR A 52 9.25 0.76 -20.18
N GLU A 53 8.84 -0.11 -19.26
CA GLU A 53 8.67 0.19 -17.86
C GLU A 53 9.21 -0.96 -17.01
N ARG A 54 9.62 -0.67 -15.77
CA ARG A 54 9.99 -1.69 -14.81
C ARG A 54 8.82 -2.62 -14.52
N ASN A 55 9.06 -3.92 -14.44
CA ASN A 55 8.04 -4.87 -13.99
C ASN A 55 8.06 -4.98 -12.46
N ASP A 56 7.25 -4.17 -11.78
CA ASP A 56 7.20 -4.16 -10.31
C ASP A 56 6.88 -5.54 -9.73
N ALA A 57 5.95 -6.28 -10.33
CA ALA A 57 5.59 -7.63 -9.89
C ALA A 57 6.77 -8.61 -9.94
N TYR A 58 7.70 -8.47 -10.90
CA TYR A 58 8.90 -9.31 -10.95
C TYR A 58 9.86 -8.98 -9.81
N LEU A 59 10.00 -7.68 -9.49
CA LEU A 59 10.90 -7.24 -8.43
C LEU A 59 10.35 -7.56 -7.04
N GLU A 60 9.04 -7.40 -6.83
CA GLU A 60 8.34 -7.86 -5.63
C GLU A 60 8.53 -9.37 -5.43
N TRP A 61 8.35 -10.16 -6.49
CA TRP A 61 8.59 -11.59 -6.44
C TRP A 61 10.05 -11.93 -6.14
N GLN A 62 11.01 -11.24 -6.76
CA GLN A 62 12.43 -11.45 -6.54
C GLN A 62 12.81 -11.13 -5.08
N GLU A 63 12.30 -10.04 -4.53
CA GLU A 63 12.54 -9.64 -3.14
C GLU A 63 11.87 -10.60 -2.17
N ALA A 64 10.61 -10.98 -2.39
CA ALA A 64 9.92 -11.96 -1.56
C ALA A 64 10.62 -13.32 -1.59
N SER A 65 11.10 -13.75 -2.76
CA SER A 65 11.84 -15.00 -2.93
C SER A 65 13.20 -14.95 -2.23
N ARG A 66 13.88 -13.80 -2.28
CA ARG A 66 15.12 -13.57 -1.53
C ARG A 66 14.88 -13.61 -0.02
N ILE A 67 13.86 -12.91 0.47
CA ILE A 67 13.47 -12.93 1.87
C ILE A 67 13.16 -14.35 2.34
N ALA A 68 12.39 -15.12 1.57
CA ALA A 68 12.02 -16.49 1.90
C ALA A 68 13.19 -17.48 1.84
N ALA A 69 14.23 -17.18 1.05
CA ALA A 69 15.45 -17.98 0.99
C ALA A 69 16.43 -17.65 2.13
N ASP A 70 16.50 -16.36 2.49
CA ASP A 70 17.47 -15.85 3.47
C ASP A 70 16.97 -15.95 4.93
N LEU A 71 15.65 -15.93 5.14
CA LEU A 71 15.04 -15.90 6.47
C LEU A 71 14.12 -17.11 6.70
N SER A 72 14.14 -17.63 7.92
CA SER A 72 13.13 -18.55 8.41
C SER A 72 11.77 -17.86 8.59
N ILE A 73 10.71 -18.66 8.67
CA ILE A 73 9.36 -18.15 8.94
C ILE A 73 9.32 -17.37 10.26
N ASP A 74 9.99 -17.86 11.30
CA ASP A 74 10.03 -17.21 12.61
C ASP A 74 10.71 -15.84 12.55
N GLU A 75 11.82 -15.72 11.81
CA GLU A 75 12.51 -14.44 11.60
C GLU A 75 11.66 -13.45 10.77
N ILE A 76 10.90 -13.94 9.79
CA ILE A 76 9.96 -13.12 9.02
C ILE A 76 8.85 -12.60 9.95
N VAL A 77 8.24 -13.49 10.74
CA VAL A 77 7.17 -13.12 11.69
C VAL A 77 7.68 -12.14 12.74
N GLU A 78 8.87 -12.37 13.31
CA GLU A 78 9.48 -11.46 14.28
C GLU A 78 9.76 -10.09 13.64
N ARG A 79 10.31 -10.07 12.42
CA ARG A 79 10.60 -8.81 11.72
C ARG A 79 9.33 -8.05 11.38
N VAL A 80 8.27 -8.72 10.94
CA VAL A 80 6.95 -8.12 10.73
C VAL A 80 6.41 -7.56 12.04
N GLY A 81 6.50 -8.31 13.14
CA GLY A 81 6.08 -7.85 14.47
C GLY A 81 6.86 -6.62 14.95
N ARG A 82 8.19 -6.57 14.74
CA ARG A 82 9.00 -5.38 15.08
C ARG A 82 8.65 -4.17 14.24
N LEU A 83 8.40 -4.35 12.94
CA LEU A 83 7.98 -3.26 12.05
C LEU A 83 6.60 -2.73 12.43
N ASP A 84 5.69 -3.62 12.83
CA ASP A 84 4.37 -3.23 13.34
C ASP A 84 4.46 -2.50 14.68
N ALA A 85 5.30 -2.98 15.62
CA ALA A 85 5.54 -2.30 16.89
C ALA A 85 6.19 -0.92 16.72
N ALA A 86 7.13 -0.76 15.78
CA ALA A 86 7.77 0.52 15.48
C ALA A 86 6.81 1.54 14.84
N ARG A 87 5.65 1.09 14.34
CA ARG A 87 4.63 1.97 13.77
C ARG A 87 3.94 2.80 14.85
N TYR A 88 3.83 2.29 16.07
CA TYR A 88 3.07 2.91 17.15
C TYR A 88 3.96 3.37 18.31
N PRO A 89 3.60 4.45 19.02
CA PRO A 89 4.32 4.82 20.23
C PRO A 89 4.10 3.77 21.34
N PRO A 90 4.99 3.67 22.35
CA PRO A 90 4.88 2.70 23.44
C PRO A 90 3.56 2.76 24.24
N THR A 91 2.80 3.85 24.11
CA THR A 91 1.48 4.01 24.73
C THR A 91 0.38 3.19 24.06
N VAL A 92 0.63 2.61 22.88
CA VAL A 92 -0.24 1.69 22.16
C VAL A 92 0.37 0.29 22.22
N GLU A 93 -0.33 -0.64 22.87
CA GLU A 93 0.11 -2.02 23.05
C GLU A 93 -0.19 -2.87 21.81
N ALA A 94 -1.35 -2.65 21.19
CA ALA A 94 -1.76 -3.38 20.00
C ALA A 94 -2.67 -2.52 19.13
N ALA A 95 -2.61 -2.73 17.82
CA ALA A 95 -3.55 -2.16 16.88
C ALA A 95 -3.94 -3.19 15.82
N ARG A 96 -5.17 -3.11 15.32
CA ARG A 96 -5.64 -4.00 14.26
C ARG A 96 -6.61 -3.30 13.32
N LEU A 97 -6.60 -3.72 12.06
CA LEU A 97 -7.52 -3.28 11.02
C LEU A 97 -8.26 -4.51 10.46
N ASP A 98 -9.55 -4.63 10.77
CA ASP A 98 -10.40 -5.68 10.22
C ASP A 98 -11.10 -5.15 8.97
N VAL A 99 -10.92 -5.84 7.85
CA VAL A 99 -11.55 -5.49 6.57
C VAL A 99 -12.57 -6.56 6.20
N ARG A 100 -13.79 -6.15 5.90
CA ARG A 100 -14.86 -7.00 5.35
C ARG A 100 -15.46 -6.36 4.12
N TRP A 101 -15.60 -7.14 3.06
CA TRP A 101 -16.18 -6.70 1.79
C TRP A 101 -17.24 -7.69 1.32
N PHE A 102 -18.32 -7.17 0.73
CA PHE A 102 -19.42 -7.97 0.20
C PHE A 102 -19.57 -7.78 -1.31
N THR A 103 -20.11 -8.79 -1.99
CA THR A 103 -20.39 -8.73 -3.43
C THR A 103 -21.47 -7.71 -3.81
N SER A 104 -22.29 -7.28 -2.84
CA SER A 104 -23.23 -6.17 -2.99
C SER A 104 -22.55 -4.79 -3.08
N GLY A 105 -21.23 -4.72 -2.90
CA GLY A 105 -20.47 -3.49 -2.76
C GLY A 105 -20.55 -2.85 -1.37
N ASP A 106 -21.23 -3.50 -0.42
CA ASP A 106 -21.21 -3.12 0.99
C ASP A 106 -19.86 -3.51 1.60
N PHE A 107 -19.45 -2.81 2.65
CA PHE A 107 -18.20 -3.08 3.37
C PHE A 107 -18.25 -2.59 4.80
N SER A 108 -17.35 -3.13 5.62
CA SER A 108 -17.04 -2.67 6.97
C SER A 108 -15.54 -2.73 7.16
N VAL A 109 -14.92 -1.60 7.49
CA VAL A 109 -13.52 -1.53 7.86
C VAL A 109 -13.42 -1.02 9.29
N GLN A 110 -12.97 -1.86 10.21
CA GLN A 110 -12.88 -1.52 11.64
C GLN A 110 -11.42 -1.40 12.07
N TYR A 111 -11.10 -0.27 12.70
CA TYR A 111 -9.81 -0.06 13.32
C TYR A 111 -9.95 -0.08 14.85
N VAL A 112 -9.04 -0.78 15.52
CA VAL A 112 -9.01 -0.90 16.98
C VAL A 112 -7.60 -0.68 17.49
N GLU A 113 -7.45 0.16 18.50
CA GLU A 113 -6.24 0.33 19.30
C GLU A 113 -6.50 -0.14 20.73
N THR A 114 -5.54 -0.86 21.31
CA THR A 114 -5.45 -1.12 22.74
C THR A 114 -4.26 -0.34 23.26
N ALA A 115 -4.50 0.59 24.18
CA ALA A 115 -3.45 1.34 24.85
C ALA A 115 -2.81 0.51 25.98
N ALA A 116 -1.57 0.82 26.34
CA ALA A 116 -0.82 0.12 27.39
C ALA A 116 -1.48 0.22 28.78
N ASN A 117 -2.39 1.17 28.99
CA ASN A 117 -3.20 1.29 30.21
C ASN A 117 -4.52 0.48 30.15
N GLY A 118 -4.71 -0.35 29.12
CA GLY A 118 -5.91 -1.14 28.88
C GLY A 118 -7.08 -0.37 28.24
N ALA A 119 -6.95 0.93 27.99
CA ALA A 119 -7.98 1.69 27.30
C ALA A 119 -8.09 1.22 25.84
N ARG A 120 -9.32 1.07 25.36
CA ARG A 120 -9.59 0.62 24.00
C ARG A 120 -10.23 1.73 23.19
N LEU A 121 -9.70 1.96 22.00
CA LEU A 121 -10.27 2.86 21.00
C LEU A 121 -10.73 2.03 19.80
N THR A 122 -11.90 2.34 19.27
CA THR A 122 -12.44 1.74 18.05
C THR A 122 -13.09 2.80 17.18
N CYS A 123 -12.89 2.70 15.87
CA CYS A 123 -13.61 3.46 14.87
C CYS A 123 -13.87 2.58 13.64
N ARG A 124 -14.85 2.93 12.81
CA ARG A 124 -15.29 2.06 11.73
C ARG A 124 -15.80 2.84 10.52
N TRP A 125 -15.40 2.44 9.33
CA TRP A 125 -15.93 2.94 8.06
C TRP A 125 -16.87 1.90 7.49
N ASP A 126 -18.14 2.27 7.37
CA ASP A 126 -19.20 1.34 6.98
C ASP A 126 -19.93 1.83 5.74
N ARG A 127 -20.22 0.87 4.88
CA ARG A 127 -21.20 1.02 3.81
C ARG A 127 -22.19 -0.12 3.88
N HIS A 128 -23.40 0.14 4.37
CA HIS A 128 -24.49 -0.85 4.38
C HIS A 128 -25.86 -0.15 4.43
N PRO A 129 -26.95 -0.83 4.04
CA PRO A 129 -28.29 -0.30 4.24
C PRO A 129 -28.56 -0.04 5.73
N HIS A 130 -29.05 1.14 6.08
CA HIS A 130 -29.54 1.47 7.42
C HIS A 130 -30.77 2.38 7.33
N SER A 131 -31.73 2.27 8.26
CA SER A 131 -33.01 2.97 8.18
C SER A 131 -32.95 4.46 8.59
N HIS A 132 -31.91 4.87 9.31
CA HIS A 132 -31.79 6.23 9.84
C HIS A 132 -30.43 6.90 9.56
N ASP A 133 -29.46 6.18 9.00
CA ASP A 133 -28.11 6.69 8.75
C ASP A 133 -27.77 6.73 7.25
N PRO A 134 -26.89 7.65 6.82
CA PRO A 134 -26.35 7.63 5.47
C PRO A 134 -25.76 6.25 5.17
N ARG A 135 -26.06 5.70 3.99
CA ARG A 135 -25.59 4.36 3.59
C ARG A 135 -24.07 4.19 3.75
N LEU A 136 -23.32 5.26 3.56
CA LEU A 136 -21.88 5.35 3.79
C LEU A 136 -21.64 6.29 4.98
N HIS A 137 -21.06 5.76 6.05
CA HIS A 137 -20.89 6.49 7.30
C HIS A 137 -19.63 6.05 8.05
N PHE A 138 -19.19 6.91 8.97
CA PHE A 138 -18.04 6.69 9.83
C PHE A 138 -18.49 6.69 11.30
N HIS A 139 -18.15 5.61 12.00
CA HIS A 139 -18.26 5.49 13.45
C HIS A 139 -17.01 6.09 14.09
N ARG A 140 -17.18 7.20 14.80
CA ARG A 140 -16.08 7.95 15.41
C ARG A 140 -15.50 7.23 16.65
N PRO A 141 -14.20 7.38 16.91
CA PRO A 141 -13.63 7.01 18.20
C PRO A 141 -14.23 7.85 19.34
N PRO A 142 -14.13 7.39 20.61
CA PRO A 142 -13.35 6.23 21.06
C PRO A 142 -14.09 4.89 21.02
N ASP A 143 -15.41 4.87 20.98
CA ASP A 143 -16.22 3.64 21.14
C ASP A 143 -17.01 3.25 19.89
N GLY A 144 -16.95 4.05 18.83
CA GLY A 144 -17.69 3.81 17.60
C GLY A 144 -19.19 4.07 17.70
N THR A 145 -19.65 4.75 18.76
CA THR A 145 -21.09 4.99 18.96
C THR A 145 -21.61 6.19 18.17
N SER A 146 -20.80 7.24 18.05
CA SER A 146 -21.14 8.43 17.26
C SER A 146 -20.93 8.17 15.78
N VAL A 147 -21.97 8.40 14.97
CA VAL A 147 -21.96 8.20 13.52
C VAL A 147 -21.97 9.53 12.80
N GLU A 148 -21.17 9.65 11.74
CA GLU A 148 -21.24 10.76 10.78
C GLU A 148 -21.34 10.27 9.35
N GLY A 149 -22.05 11.01 8.51
CA GLY A 149 -22.11 10.73 7.07
C GLY A 149 -20.74 10.91 6.42
N LEU A 150 -20.37 9.97 5.54
CA LEU A 150 -19.09 9.99 4.86
C LEU A 150 -19.30 10.08 3.34
N SER A 151 -18.44 10.87 2.68
CA SER A 151 -18.35 10.92 1.23
C SER A 151 -16.95 10.46 0.81
N LEU A 152 -16.89 9.52 -0.13
CA LEU A 152 -15.64 9.00 -0.69
C LEU A 152 -15.62 9.29 -2.19
N GLY A 153 -14.45 9.66 -2.71
CA GLY A 153 -14.27 9.92 -4.15
C GLY A 153 -14.41 8.67 -5.03
N SER A 154 -14.28 7.48 -4.42
CA SER A 154 -14.45 6.18 -5.07
C SER A 154 -14.91 5.15 -4.05
N ILE A 155 -15.65 4.15 -4.52
CA ILE A 155 -16.06 2.96 -3.75
C ILE A 155 -15.31 1.70 -4.20
N HIS A 156 -14.30 1.84 -5.05
CA HIS A 156 -13.44 0.74 -5.43
C HIS A 156 -12.61 0.28 -4.21
N PRO A 157 -12.44 -1.04 -3.96
CA PRO A 157 -11.82 -1.54 -2.73
C PRO A 157 -10.44 -0.94 -2.44
N LEU A 158 -9.59 -0.79 -3.46
CA LEU A 158 -8.25 -0.22 -3.28
C LEU A 158 -8.30 1.26 -2.86
N ASP A 159 -9.22 2.04 -3.41
CA ASP A 159 -9.33 3.48 -3.10
C ASP A 159 -9.87 3.70 -1.68
N VAL A 160 -10.83 2.87 -1.27
CA VAL A 160 -11.36 2.89 0.10
C VAL A 160 -10.29 2.49 1.09
N LEU A 161 -9.56 1.39 0.84
CA LEU A 161 -8.47 0.95 1.71
C LEU A 161 -7.36 1.98 1.79
N SER A 162 -6.97 2.60 0.68
CA SER A 162 -6.01 3.70 0.67
C SER A 162 -6.47 4.88 1.53
N THR A 163 -7.76 5.25 1.45
CA THR A 163 -8.34 6.34 2.25
C THR A 163 -8.32 6.01 3.74
N VAL A 164 -8.69 4.78 4.11
CA VAL A 164 -8.69 4.32 5.50
C VAL A 164 -7.27 4.27 6.06
N LEU A 165 -6.32 3.69 5.32
CA LEU A 165 -4.92 3.60 5.75
C LEU A 165 -4.32 4.98 5.97
N ALA A 166 -4.59 5.95 5.09
CA ALA A 166 -4.16 7.34 5.29
C ALA A 166 -4.78 7.98 6.55
N ALA A 167 -6.02 7.63 6.90
CA ALA A 167 -6.63 8.10 8.15
C ALA A 167 -5.98 7.48 9.39
N VAL A 168 -5.67 6.18 9.35
CA VAL A 168 -4.93 5.47 10.41
C VAL A 168 -3.52 6.04 10.56
N GLU A 169 -2.83 6.33 9.47
CA GLU A 169 -1.49 6.95 9.49
C GLU A 169 -1.48 8.32 10.15
N ARG A 170 -2.46 9.18 9.83
CA ARG A 170 -2.60 10.47 10.49
C ARG A 170 -2.84 10.32 12.00
N ARG A 171 -3.67 9.36 12.39
CA ARG A 171 -3.95 9.03 13.79
C ARG A 171 -2.70 8.56 14.53
N VAL A 172 -1.91 7.68 13.90
CA VAL A 172 -0.63 7.20 14.42
C VAL A 172 0.33 8.37 14.63
N ALA A 173 0.47 9.25 13.63
CA ALA A 173 1.33 10.44 13.72
C ALA A 173 0.93 11.35 14.90
N GLN A 174 -0.37 11.64 15.06
CA GLN A 174 -0.88 12.41 16.20
C GLN A 174 -0.56 11.77 17.56
N ARG A 175 -0.45 10.43 17.62
CA ARG A 175 -0.09 9.71 18.85
C ARG A 175 1.39 9.81 19.19
N TRP A 176 2.24 9.90 18.17
CA TRP A 176 3.65 10.22 18.36
C TRP A 176 3.81 11.65 18.90
N ASP A 177 3.14 12.63 18.28
CA ASP A 177 3.21 14.04 18.74
C ASP A 177 2.71 14.20 20.18
N ALA A 178 1.63 13.49 20.57
CA ALA A 178 1.06 13.58 21.91
C ALA A 178 1.83 12.78 22.99
N GLY A 179 2.83 11.99 22.61
CA GLY A 179 3.69 11.24 23.53
C GLY A 179 5.01 11.94 23.87
N GLU A 180 5.28 13.08 23.23
CA GLU A 180 6.49 13.90 23.45
C GLU A 180 6.27 15.06 24.45
N GLU A 181 5.08 15.18 25.04
CA GLU A 181 4.73 16.09 26.15
C GLU A 181 4.66 15.36 27.50
#